data_AF-A0A4V2SYN4-F1
#
_entry.id   AF-A0A4V2SYN4-F1
#
_cell.length_a   1.000
_cell.length_b   1.000
_cell.length_c   1.000
_cell.angle_alpha   90.00
_cell.angle_beta   90.00
_cell.angle_gamma   90.00
#
_symmetry.space_group_name_H-M   'P 1'
#
loop_
_entity.id
_entity.type
_entity.pdbx_description
1 polymer ?
#
loop_
_entity_poly.entity_id
_entity_poly.type
_entity_poly.pdbx_seq_one_letter_code
_entity_poly.pdbx_strand_id
1 'polypeptide(L)'
;MLGLLMMLSAAAAPAPGVAATCAPARLAACHDTNQLVMAPAFTAAVRRFIGKRKAAYLYANGDVADQQIEVLHGPPDEPTRIGALYRFTACRAHSCPEKGATVLDPAGKIVALAILYSPCATADTRECNRRDDLVVFMRERDRVQRVEVVANLRAWAVEQVAGSYTVPGQPKERFGGMQVIDPTAVQ
;
A
#
# COMPACT_ATOMS: atom_id res chain seq x y z
N MET A 1 64.66 -22.04 36.01
CA MET A 1 63.88 -22.40 34.81
C MET A 1 62.48 -21.83 34.97
N LEU A 2 62.22 -20.71 34.30
CA LEU A 2 60.91 -20.03 34.27
C LEU A 2 60.04 -20.71 33.19
N GLY A 3 58.85 -21.21 33.58
CA GLY A 3 57.82 -21.66 32.64
C GLY A 3 56.71 -20.62 32.57
N LEU A 4 56.58 -19.98 31.41
CA LEU A 4 55.60 -18.92 31.12
C LEU A 4 54.28 -19.59 30.67
N LEU A 5 53.20 -19.44 31.46
CA LEU A 5 51.84 -19.77 31.02
C LEU A 5 51.33 -18.68 30.07
N MET A 6 51.09 -19.00 28.81
CA MET A 6 50.28 -18.17 27.91
C MET A 6 48.81 -18.56 28.05
N MET A 7 48.00 -17.65 28.60
CA MET A 7 46.54 -17.75 28.52
C MET A 7 46.07 -17.13 27.21
N LEU A 8 45.48 -17.96 26.33
CA LEU A 8 44.75 -17.48 25.15
C LEU A 8 43.35 -17.05 25.60
N SER A 9 43.08 -15.75 25.57
CA SER A 9 41.72 -15.22 25.64
C SER A 9 41.04 -15.38 24.28
N ALA A 10 40.04 -16.26 24.22
CA ALA A 10 39.13 -16.33 23.07
C ALA A 10 38.14 -15.17 23.13
N ALA A 11 38.22 -14.25 22.17
CA ALA A 11 37.19 -13.24 21.97
C ALA A 11 35.91 -13.91 21.44
N ALA A 12 34.84 -13.85 22.23
CA ALA A 12 33.52 -14.33 21.80
C ALA A 12 33.01 -13.45 20.65
N ALA A 13 32.77 -14.07 19.49
CA ALA A 13 32.11 -13.40 18.37
C ALA A 13 30.67 -13.02 18.76
N PRO A 14 30.16 -11.83 18.37
CA PRO A 14 28.78 -11.47 18.63
C PRO A 14 27.84 -12.46 17.94
N ALA A 15 26.84 -12.94 18.68
CA ALA A 15 25.81 -13.82 18.14
C ALA A 15 25.11 -13.13 16.95
N PRO A 16 24.78 -13.87 15.87
CA PRO A 16 24.00 -13.32 14.77
C PRO A 16 22.65 -12.81 15.31
N GLY A 17 22.43 -11.51 15.21
CA GLY A 17 21.18 -10.89 15.62
C GLY A 17 20.01 -11.49 14.85
N VAL A 18 18.93 -11.85 15.55
CA VAL A 18 17.69 -12.33 14.93
C VAL A 18 17.25 -11.28 13.91
N ALA A 19 17.20 -11.66 12.62
CA ALA A 19 16.75 -10.78 11.56
C ALA A 19 15.38 -10.19 11.97
N ALA A 20 15.27 -8.87 11.91
CA ALA A 20 14.05 -8.19 12.33
C ALA A 20 12.88 -8.73 11.48
N THR A 21 11.81 -9.18 12.12
CA THR A 21 10.60 -9.62 11.43
C THR A 21 9.81 -8.39 10.96
N CYS A 22 9.34 -8.41 9.72
CA CYS A 22 8.43 -7.39 9.19
C CYS A 22 7.25 -7.18 10.13
N ALA A 23 6.96 -5.92 10.42
CA ALA A 23 5.82 -5.47 11.20
C ALA A 23 5.55 -3.99 10.89
N PRO A 24 4.35 -3.46 11.18
CA PRO A 24 4.08 -2.04 11.04
C PRO A 24 5.12 -1.15 11.76
N ALA A 25 5.57 -1.53 12.96
CA ALA A 25 6.61 -0.80 13.69
C ALA A 25 8.04 -0.98 13.15
N ARG A 26 8.25 -1.83 12.14
CA ARG A 26 9.55 -2.20 11.56
C ARG A 26 9.47 -2.31 10.03
N LEU A 27 8.97 -1.27 9.37
CA LEU A 27 8.71 -1.27 7.93
C LEU A 27 9.95 -1.58 7.07
N ALA A 28 11.15 -1.18 7.52
CA ALA A 28 12.40 -1.47 6.82
C ALA A 28 12.72 -2.97 6.73
N ALA A 29 12.10 -3.79 7.57
CA ALA A 29 12.25 -5.25 7.57
C ALA A 29 11.23 -5.95 6.67
N CYS A 30 10.30 -5.21 6.06
CA CYS A 30 9.30 -5.75 5.14
C CYS A 30 9.87 -5.80 3.72
N HIS A 31 9.96 -7.00 3.17
CA HIS A 31 10.39 -7.22 1.80
C HIS A 31 9.31 -6.83 0.78
N ASP A 32 8.04 -7.04 1.13
CA ASP A 32 6.90 -6.77 0.26
C ASP A 32 5.63 -6.42 1.06
N THR A 33 4.59 -6.05 0.33
CA THR A 33 3.28 -5.67 0.89
C THR A 33 2.58 -6.81 1.62
N ASN A 34 2.75 -8.07 1.20
CA ASN A 34 2.06 -9.21 1.81
C ASN A 34 2.51 -9.44 3.25
N GLN A 35 3.82 -9.30 3.53
CA GLN A 35 4.34 -9.41 4.89
C GLN A 35 3.73 -8.37 5.84
N LEU A 36 3.40 -7.18 5.33
CA LEU A 36 2.75 -6.12 6.11
C LEU A 36 1.24 -6.37 6.27
N VAL A 37 0.54 -6.71 5.18
CA VAL A 37 -0.92 -6.75 5.14
C VAL A 37 -1.47 -7.97 5.87
N MET A 38 -0.73 -9.08 5.88
CA MET A 38 -1.10 -10.28 6.64
C MET A 38 -1.01 -10.08 8.16
N ALA A 39 -0.42 -8.98 8.65
CA ALA A 39 -0.36 -8.68 10.07
C ALA A 39 -1.74 -8.19 10.58
N PRO A 40 -2.38 -8.85 11.57
CA PRO A 40 -3.68 -8.43 12.08
C PRO A 40 -3.72 -6.97 12.57
N ALA A 41 -2.60 -6.48 13.10
CA ALA A 41 -2.45 -5.10 13.55
C ALA A 41 -2.59 -4.08 12.40
N PHE A 42 -2.12 -4.42 11.19
CA PHE A 42 -2.25 -3.59 10.00
C PHE A 42 -3.72 -3.53 9.54
N THR A 43 -4.38 -4.69 9.40
CA THR A 43 -5.81 -4.78 9.06
C THR A 43 -6.68 -3.99 10.02
N ALA A 44 -6.40 -4.09 11.33
CA ALA A 44 -7.09 -3.29 12.34
C ALA A 44 -6.81 -1.79 12.20
N ALA A 45 -5.59 -1.39 11.80
CA ALA A 45 -5.25 0.00 11.54
C ALA A 45 -5.99 0.56 10.31
N VAL A 46 -6.11 -0.21 9.22
CA VAL A 46 -6.89 0.17 8.03
C VAL A 46 -8.35 0.41 8.40
N ARG A 47 -8.99 -0.53 9.12
CA ARG A 47 -10.39 -0.37 9.58
C ARG A 47 -10.58 0.86 10.46
N ARG A 48 -9.66 1.14 11.39
CA ARG A 48 -9.69 2.36 12.21
C ARG A 48 -9.46 3.63 11.39
N PHE A 49 -8.62 3.57 10.36
CA PHE A 49 -8.29 4.73 9.54
C PHE A 49 -9.47 5.13 8.66
N ILE A 50 -10.14 4.16 8.01
CA ILE A 50 -11.27 4.40 7.09
C ILE A 50 -12.60 4.57 7.83
N GLY A 51 -12.81 3.86 8.94
CA GLY A 51 -14.10 3.83 9.64
C GLY A 51 -15.14 2.94 8.93
N LYS A 52 -16.42 3.23 9.15
CA LYS A 52 -17.57 2.42 8.66
C LYS A 52 -18.04 2.81 7.25
N ARG A 53 -17.16 3.41 6.44
CA ARG A 53 -17.54 3.99 5.14
C ARG A 53 -17.90 2.88 4.15
N LYS A 54 -18.93 3.14 3.35
CA LYS A 54 -19.32 2.30 2.21
C LYS A 54 -19.15 3.03 0.89
N ALA A 55 -18.74 2.31 -0.14
CA ALA A 55 -18.63 2.83 -1.51
C ALA A 55 -18.60 1.67 -2.52
N ALA A 56 -18.76 2.01 -3.79
CA ALA A 56 -18.70 1.08 -4.92
C ALA A 56 -17.42 1.28 -5.74
N TYR A 57 -16.26 0.88 -5.19
CA TYR A 57 -15.00 0.93 -5.94
C TYR A 57 -14.73 -0.39 -6.65
N LEU A 58 -14.78 -1.50 -5.92
CA LEU A 58 -14.57 -2.86 -6.43
C LEU A 58 -15.88 -3.64 -6.57
N TYR A 59 -16.86 -3.33 -5.72
CA TYR A 59 -18.18 -3.96 -5.71
C TYR A 59 -19.20 -3.05 -5.03
N ALA A 60 -20.48 -3.21 -5.39
CA ALA A 60 -21.56 -2.35 -4.94
C ALA A 60 -21.74 -2.36 -3.41
N ASN A 61 -21.88 -1.17 -2.81
CA ASN A 61 -22.19 -0.97 -1.39
C ASN A 61 -21.26 -1.72 -0.40
N GLY A 62 -20.01 -1.93 -0.80
CA GLY A 62 -19.00 -2.61 -0.01
C GLY A 62 -18.44 -1.75 1.12
N ASP A 63 -17.97 -2.39 2.20
CA ASP A 63 -17.14 -1.73 3.21
C ASP A 63 -15.81 -1.30 2.57
N VAL A 64 -15.43 -0.03 2.73
CA VAL A 64 -14.24 0.51 2.06
C VAL A 64 -12.96 -0.04 2.68
N ALA A 65 -12.95 -0.35 3.98
CA ALA A 65 -11.77 -0.96 4.60
C ALA A 65 -11.56 -2.37 4.05
N ASP A 66 -12.64 -3.15 3.88
CA ASP A 66 -12.58 -4.47 3.26
C ASP A 66 -12.07 -4.40 1.81
N GLN A 67 -12.61 -3.48 1.01
CA GLN A 67 -12.12 -3.24 -0.35
C GLN A 67 -10.64 -2.86 -0.37
N GLN A 68 -10.19 -1.99 0.55
CA GLN A 68 -8.79 -1.58 0.65
C GLN A 68 -7.86 -2.75 1.00
N ILE A 69 -8.29 -3.63 1.91
CA ILE A 69 -7.53 -4.83 2.29
C ILE A 69 -7.46 -5.79 1.10
N GLU A 70 -8.55 -5.93 0.35
CA GLU A 70 -8.65 -6.84 -0.79
C GLU A 70 -7.67 -6.48 -1.93
N VAL A 71 -7.54 -5.19 -2.26
CA VAL A 71 -6.55 -4.73 -3.26
C VAL A 71 -5.10 -4.77 -2.78
N LEU A 72 -4.89 -5.03 -1.49
CA LEU A 72 -3.57 -5.16 -0.87
C LEU A 72 -3.14 -6.63 -0.64
N HIS A 73 -3.99 -7.61 -0.97
CA HIS A 73 -3.79 -9.03 -0.67
C HIS A 73 -3.32 -9.91 -1.85
N GLY A 74 -3.21 -9.36 -3.07
CA GLY A 74 -2.73 -10.13 -4.23
C GLY A 74 -1.20 -10.06 -4.41
N PRO A 75 -0.72 -10.23 -5.65
CA PRO A 75 0.68 -10.02 -6.00
C PRO A 75 1.19 -8.66 -5.51
N PRO A 76 2.23 -8.64 -4.65
CA PRO A 76 2.78 -7.40 -4.11
C PRO A 76 3.83 -6.80 -5.04
N ASP A 77 4.02 -5.49 -4.95
CA ASP A 77 5.21 -4.82 -5.48
C ASP A 77 6.25 -4.62 -4.37
N GLU A 78 7.47 -4.25 -4.76
CA GLU A 78 8.52 -3.85 -3.82
C GLU A 78 8.17 -2.53 -3.10
N PRO A 79 8.47 -2.41 -1.79
CA PRO A 79 8.25 -1.17 -1.05
C PRO A 79 9.06 -0.02 -1.62
N THR A 80 8.41 1.12 -1.86
CA THR A 80 9.05 2.34 -2.37
C THR A 80 9.13 3.40 -1.28
N ARG A 81 10.18 4.24 -1.27
CA ARG A 81 10.27 5.38 -0.35
C ARG A 81 9.64 6.65 -0.93
N ILE A 82 9.04 7.46 -0.06
CA ILE A 82 8.64 8.84 -0.32
C ILE A 82 9.28 9.70 0.77
N GLY A 83 10.54 10.11 0.54
CA GLY A 83 11.38 10.67 1.61
C GLY A 83 11.55 9.67 2.76
N ALA A 84 11.07 10.02 3.95
CA ALA A 84 11.09 9.13 5.12
C ALA A 84 9.91 8.13 5.17
N LEU A 85 8.87 8.33 4.36
CA LEU A 85 7.69 7.47 4.32
C LEU A 85 7.96 6.22 3.48
N TYR A 86 7.15 5.19 3.72
CA TYR A 86 7.12 3.97 2.91
C TYR A 86 5.78 3.85 2.19
N ARG A 87 5.82 3.53 0.91
CA ARG A 87 4.67 3.13 0.11
C ARG A 87 4.75 1.63 -0.16
N PHE A 88 3.71 0.90 0.23
CA PHE A 88 3.50 -0.50 -0.10
C PHE A 88 2.33 -0.60 -1.06
N THR A 89 2.49 -1.36 -2.13
CA THR A 89 1.46 -1.55 -3.16
C THR A 89 1.31 -3.03 -3.50
N ALA A 90 0.10 -3.39 -3.92
CA ALA A 90 -0.20 -4.71 -4.47
C ALA A 90 -1.38 -4.57 -5.44
N CYS A 91 -1.75 -5.68 -6.07
CA CYS A 91 -2.98 -5.75 -6.84
C CYS A 91 -4.03 -6.65 -6.16
N ARG A 92 -5.29 -6.53 -6.58
CA ARG A 92 -6.35 -7.46 -6.17
C ARG A 92 -6.09 -8.82 -6.81
N ALA A 93 -6.23 -9.88 -6.02
CA ALA A 93 -6.11 -11.24 -6.53
C ALA A 93 -7.08 -11.47 -7.70
N HIS A 94 -6.57 -12.04 -8.80
CA HIS A 94 -7.31 -12.32 -10.05
C HIS A 94 -7.85 -11.09 -10.81
N SER A 95 -7.60 -9.87 -10.35
CA SER A 95 -8.02 -8.63 -11.01
C SER A 95 -6.94 -7.56 -10.88
N CYS A 96 -5.76 -7.88 -11.42
CA CYS A 96 -4.55 -7.09 -11.18
C CYS A 96 -4.58 -5.62 -11.69
N PRO A 97 -5.45 -5.22 -12.64
CA PRO A 97 -5.68 -3.79 -12.90
C PRO A 97 -6.20 -3.01 -11.68
N GLU A 98 -6.95 -3.66 -10.79
CA GLU A 98 -7.37 -3.08 -9.52
C GLU A 98 -6.23 -3.20 -8.51
N LYS A 99 -5.77 -2.07 -7.97
CA LYS A 99 -4.55 -1.99 -7.16
C LYS A 99 -4.75 -1.19 -5.88
N GLY A 100 -3.99 -1.56 -4.87
CA GLY A 100 -3.98 -0.91 -3.57
C GLY A 100 -2.64 -0.24 -3.30
N ALA A 101 -2.68 0.90 -2.61
CA ALA A 101 -1.50 1.49 -1.99
C ALA A 101 -1.76 1.82 -0.52
N THR A 102 -0.75 1.67 0.31
CA THR A 102 -0.71 2.24 1.65
C THR A 102 0.59 3.01 1.83
N VAL A 103 0.49 4.21 2.41
CA VAL A 103 1.64 5.04 2.75
C VAL A 103 1.71 5.14 4.26
N LEU A 104 2.84 4.73 4.82
CA LEU A 104 3.09 4.73 6.26
C LEU A 104 4.27 5.63 6.63
N ASP A 105 4.18 6.24 7.80
CA ASP A 105 5.34 6.89 8.41
C ASP A 105 6.32 5.87 9.00
N PRO A 106 7.55 6.28 9.40
CA PRO A 106 8.53 5.37 10.00
C PRO A 106 8.06 4.62 11.25
N ALA A 107 7.01 5.12 11.92
CA ALA A 107 6.44 4.48 13.10
C ALA A 107 5.34 3.46 12.74
N GLY A 108 5.03 3.27 11.45
CA GLY A 108 4.01 2.32 11.00
C GLY A 108 2.60 2.89 11.01
N LYS A 109 2.43 4.21 11.15
CA LYS A 109 1.12 4.84 11.11
C LYS A 109 0.73 5.13 9.67
N ILE A 110 -0.50 4.75 9.32
CA ILE A 110 -1.10 5.06 8.02
C ILE A 110 -1.22 6.58 7.86
N VAL A 111 -0.57 7.10 6.83
CA VAL A 111 -0.67 8.48 6.34
C VAL A 111 -1.74 8.57 5.25
N ALA A 112 -1.73 7.62 4.31
CA ALA A 112 -2.71 7.54 3.24
C ALA A 112 -2.99 6.09 2.84
N LEU A 113 -4.19 5.85 2.32
CA LEU A 113 -4.59 4.61 1.65
C LEU A 113 -5.09 4.98 0.26
N ALA A 114 -4.90 4.11 -0.72
CA ALA A 114 -5.42 4.35 -2.06
C ALA A 114 -5.92 3.08 -2.72
N ILE A 115 -6.94 3.25 -3.56
CA ILE A 115 -7.51 2.24 -4.43
C ILE A 115 -7.49 2.80 -5.85
N LEU A 116 -6.79 2.11 -6.75
CA LEU A 116 -6.90 2.26 -8.19
C LEU A 116 -7.91 1.23 -8.67
N TYR A 117 -8.99 1.67 -9.31
CA TYR A 117 -10.09 0.81 -9.72
C TYR A 117 -10.65 1.23 -11.06
N SER A 118 -11.28 0.28 -11.76
CA SER A 118 -12.08 0.58 -12.95
C SER A 118 -13.54 0.74 -12.52
N PRO A 119 -14.18 1.90 -12.77
CA PRO A 119 -15.59 2.12 -12.43
C PRO A 119 -16.56 1.10 -13.07
N CYS A 120 -16.09 0.38 -14.08
CA CYS A 120 -16.86 -0.62 -14.80
C CYS A 120 -17.15 -1.89 -14.00
N ALA A 121 -16.47 -2.15 -12.88
CA ALA A 121 -16.76 -3.29 -12.01
C ALA A 121 -18.18 -3.20 -11.38
N THR A 122 -18.77 -2.01 -11.33
CA THR A 122 -20.06 -1.75 -10.65
C THR A 122 -21.12 -1.05 -11.49
N ALA A 123 -20.83 -0.69 -12.75
CA ALA A 123 -21.73 0.05 -13.64
C ALA A 123 -22.35 -0.83 -14.75
N ASP A 124 -23.48 -0.39 -15.32
CA ASP A 124 -24.07 -1.03 -16.51
C ASP A 124 -23.05 -0.98 -17.67
N THR A 125 -22.72 -2.17 -18.18
CA THR A 125 -21.64 -2.47 -19.14
C THR A 125 -21.60 -1.62 -20.43
N ARG A 126 -22.67 -0.87 -20.74
CA ARG A 126 -22.79 -0.06 -21.96
C ARG A 126 -22.12 1.32 -21.87
N GLU A 127 -21.88 1.83 -20.66
CA GLU A 127 -21.24 3.13 -20.41
C GLU A 127 -19.86 2.98 -19.76
N CYS A 128 -19.23 1.82 -19.94
CA CYS A 128 -17.90 1.55 -19.42
C CYS A 128 -16.86 2.42 -20.16
N ASN A 129 -16.61 3.61 -19.61
CA ASN A 129 -15.46 4.41 -19.96
C ASN A 129 -14.23 3.61 -19.52
N ARG A 130 -13.49 3.06 -20.49
CA ARG A 130 -12.20 2.35 -20.36
C ARG A 130 -11.14 3.25 -19.72
N ARG A 131 -11.26 3.41 -18.41
CA ARG A 131 -10.38 4.22 -17.59
C ARG A 131 -10.29 3.63 -16.20
N ASP A 132 -9.17 3.90 -15.56
CA ASP A 132 -8.97 3.64 -14.15
C ASP A 132 -8.91 4.95 -13.37
N ASP A 133 -9.66 5.00 -12.27
CA ASP A 133 -9.75 6.14 -11.37
C ASP A 133 -9.01 5.81 -10.06
N LEU A 134 -8.34 6.81 -9.48
CA LEU A 134 -7.65 6.69 -8.20
C LEU A 134 -8.47 7.39 -7.10
N VAL A 135 -8.81 6.66 -6.04
CA VAL A 135 -9.28 7.28 -4.78
C VAL A 135 -8.18 7.18 -3.74
N VAL A 136 -7.90 8.29 -3.05
CA VAL A 136 -6.93 8.40 -1.96
C VAL A 136 -7.65 8.81 -0.69
N PHE A 137 -7.56 8.00 0.36
CA PHE A 137 -7.99 8.35 1.71
C PHE A 137 -6.82 8.96 2.48
N MET A 138 -6.92 10.24 2.82
CA MET A 138 -5.88 10.98 3.54
C MET A 138 -6.54 12.07 4.38
N ARG A 139 -6.17 12.18 5.66
CA ARG A 139 -6.72 13.22 6.54
C ARG A 139 -6.28 14.59 6.04
N GLU A 140 -7.15 15.60 6.14
CA GLU A 140 -6.88 16.93 5.58
C GLU A 140 -5.60 17.56 6.16
N ARG A 141 -5.37 17.39 7.47
CA ARG A 141 -4.13 17.84 8.13
C ARG A 141 -2.87 17.23 7.51
N ASP A 142 -2.94 15.95 7.14
CA ASP A 142 -1.81 15.21 6.58
C ASP A 142 -1.63 15.61 5.11
N ARG A 143 -2.73 15.83 4.37
CA ARG A 143 -2.71 16.33 2.99
C ARG A 143 -2.03 17.70 2.86
N VAL A 144 -2.33 18.64 3.77
CA VAL A 144 -1.70 19.98 3.77
C VAL A 144 -0.21 19.90 4.12
N GLN A 145 0.17 18.99 5.03
CA GLN A 145 1.57 18.86 5.49
C GLN A 145 2.44 17.99 4.58
N ARG A 146 1.84 17.11 3.77
CA ARG A 146 2.52 16.06 3.01
C ARG A 146 2.04 16.01 1.57
N VAL A 147 2.09 17.16 0.89
CA VAL A 147 1.64 17.31 -0.51
C VAL A 147 2.34 16.33 -1.46
N GLU A 148 3.57 15.93 -1.13
CA GLU A 148 4.35 14.94 -1.88
C GLU A 148 3.68 13.55 -1.92
N VAL A 149 2.89 13.19 -0.91
CA VAL A 149 2.21 11.89 -0.85
C VAL A 149 1.14 11.81 -1.94
N VAL A 150 0.35 12.87 -2.10
CA VAL A 150 -0.71 12.93 -3.13
C VAL A 150 -0.09 12.92 -4.52
N ALA A 151 0.97 13.70 -4.74
CA ALA A 151 1.69 13.71 -6.01
C ALA A 151 2.30 12.35 -6.35
N ASN A 152 2.91 11.67 -5.37
CA ASN A 152 3.50 10.36 -5.54
C ASN A 152 2.46 9.28 -5.88
N LEU A 153 1.32 9.26 -5.17
CA LEU A 153 0.23 8.32 -5.44
C LEU A 153 -0.39 8.54 -6.82
N ARG A 154 -0.55 9.81 -7.24
CA ARG A 154 -1.01 10.11 -8.60
C ARG A 154 -0.02 9.62 -9.66
N ALA A 155 1.27 9.88 -9.48
CA ALA A 155 2.31 9.44 -10.42
C ALA A 155 2.35 7.90 -10.52
N TRP A 156 2.27 7.21 -9.38
CA TRP A 156 2.14 5.77 -9.31
C TRP A 156 0.94 5.25 -10.09
N ALA A 157 -0.25 5.79 -9.86
CA ALA A 157 -1.44 5.34 -10.58
C ALA A 157 -1.31 5.54 -12.09
N VAL A 158 -0.78 6.67 -12.54
CA VAL A 158 -0.53 6.92 -13.98
C VAL A 158 0.42 5.88 -14.57
N GLU A 159 1.49 5.53 -13.85
CA GLU A 159 2.44 4.49 -14.26
C GLU A 159 1.78 3.11 -14.34
N GLN A 160 0.99 2.73 -13.33
CA GLN A 160 0.29 1.44 -13.30
C GLN A 160 -0.68 1.30 -14.47
N VAL A 161 -1.44 2.36 -14.78
CA VAL A 161 -2.36 2.36 -15.92
C VAL A 161 -1.60 2.29 -17.25
N ALA A 162 -0.51 3.06 -17.41
CA ALA A 162 0.29 3.04 -18.63
C ALA A 162 0.99 1.69 -18.89
N GLY A 163 1.39 1.01 -17.81
CA GLY A 163 2.03 -0.31 -17.81
C GLY A 163 1.04 -1.48 -17.87
N SER A 164 -0.27 -1.24 -17.76
CA SER A 164 -1.29 -2.29 -17.84
C SER A 164 -1.23 -3.01 -19.19
N TYR A 165 -1.33 -4.34 -19.13
CA TYR A 165 -1.42 -5.15 -20.34
C TYR A 165 -2.77 -4.93 -21.01
N THR A 166 -2.74 -4.73 -22.33
CA THR A 166 -3.93 -4.73 -23.17
C THR A 166 -3.75 -5.70 -24.32
N VAL A 167 -4.83 -6.36 -24.70
CA VAL A 167 -4.83 -7.30 -25.84
C VAL A 167 -4.40 -6.56 -27.10
N PRO A 168 -3.50 -7.13 -27.94
CA PRO A 168 -3.12 -6.50 -29.20
C PRO A 168 -4.33 -6.04 -30.01
N GLY A 169 -4.29 -4.78 -30.46
CA GLY A 169 -5.37 -4.15 -31.23
C GLY A 169 -6.49 -3.52 -30.38
N GLN A 170 -6.48 -3.68 -29.06
CA GLN A 170 -7.35 -2.91 -28.17
C GLN A 170 -6.70 -1.57 -27.79
N PRO A 171 -7.48 -0.49 -27.64
CA PRO A 171 -6.97 0.75 -27.08
C PRO A 171 -6.51 0.52 -25.65
N LYS A 172 -5.40 1.18 -25.27
CA LYS A 172 -4.93 1.21 -23.88
C LYS A 172 -5.96 1.86 -22.96
N GLU A 173 -6.07 1.31 -21.75
CA GLU A 173 -6.74 1.95 -20.64
C GLU A 173 -6.12 3.32 -20.35
N ARG A 174 -6.93 4.26 -19.88
CA ARG A 174 -6.50 5.63 -19.58
C ARG A 174 -6.66 5.93 -18.11
N PHE A 175 -5.80 6.78 -17.58
CA PHE A 175 -6.01 7.32 -16.24
C PHE A 175 -7.14 8.35 -16.29
N GLY A 176 -8.24 8.09 -15.58
CA GLY A 176 -9.44 8.92 -15.62
C GLY A 176 -9.33 10.14 -14.72
N GLY A 177 -8.95 9.95 -13.47
CA GLY A 177 -8.82 11.02 -12.50
C GLY A 177 -8.40 10.56 -11.12
N MET A 178 -8.27 11.51 -10.21
CA MET A 178 -7.95 11.25 -8.81
C MET A 178 -8.88 12.03 -7.91
N GLN A 179 -9.40 11.37 -6.87
CA GLN A 179 -10.10 11.99 -5.76
C GLN A 179 -9.31 11.78 -4.46
N VAL A 180 -9.22 12.82 -3.63
CA VAL A 180 -8.70 12.71 -2.26
C VAL A 180 -9.86 12.92 -1.29
N ILE A 181 -10.03 12.00 -0.34
CA ILE A 181 -11.13 12.00 0.61
C ILE A 181 -10.55 11.97 2.03
N ASP A 182 -10.99 12.90 2.87
CA ASP A 182 -10.73 12.79 4.31
C ASP A 182 -11.59 11.64 4.88
N PRO A 183 -10.98 10.59 5.45
CA PRO A 183 -11.72 9.47 6.03
C PRO A 183 -12.52 9.86 7.28
N THR A 184 -12.25 11.02 7.87
CA THR A 184 -12.95 11.55 9.05
C THR A 184 -14.04 12.57 8.69
N ALA A 185 -14.04 13.11 7.47
CA ALA A 185 -15.08 14.02 7.01
C ALA A 185 -16.37 13.22 6.72
N VAL A 186 -17.31 13.32 7.65
CA VAL A 186 -18.71 12.86 7.60
C VAL A 186 -18.89 11.34 7.42
N GLN A 187 -19.49 10.72 8.44
CA GLN A 187 -20.12 9.40 8.42
C GLN A 187 -21.63 9.58 8.27
#